data_AF-A0A2V6L2P2-F1
#
_entry.id   AF-A0A2V6L2P2-F1
#
_cell.length_a   1.000
_cell.length_b   1.000
_cell.length_c   1.000
_cell.angle_alpha   90.00
_cell.angle_beta   90.00
_cell.angle_gamma   90.00
#
_symmetry.space_group_name_H-M   'P 1'
#
loop_
_entity.id
_entity.type
_entity.pdbx_description
1 polymer ?
#
loop_
_entity_poly.entity_id
_entity_poly.type
_entity_poly.pdbx_seq_one_letter_code
_entity_poly.pdbx_strand_id
1 'polypeptide(L)' 'LELAVLGAFIVGFAKRWSYGLVLLFHAVSTLSSYNQYVHPLIAPNMLFFAAWPMLGAGFTLYYLRDLDTIWTVRRLRV' A
#
# COMPACT_ATOMS: atom_id res chain seq x y z
N LEU A 1 -4.43 -12.58 9.85
CA LEU A 1 -4.52 -12.51 8.37
C LEU A 1 -3.65 -11.41 7.79
N GLU A 2 -3.77 -10.16 8.28
CA GLU A 2 -3.00 -9.01 7.75
C GLU A 2 -1.49 -9.21 7.75
N LEU A 3 -0.91 -9.75 8.83
CA LEU A 3 0.53 -10.07 8.89
C LEU A 3 0.97 -11.03 7.78
N ALA A 4 0.12 -11.99 7.39
CA ALA A 4 0.44 -12.89 6.29
C ALA A 4 0.42 -12.16 4.94
N VAL A 5 -0.51 -11.22 4.74
CA VAL A 5 -0.57 -10.36 3.55
C VAL A 5 0.66 -9.44 3.48
N LEU A 6 1.04 -8.84 4.60
CA LEU A 6 2.25 -8.00 4.71
C LEU A 6 3.52 -8.82 4.48
N GLY A 7 3.61 -10.03 5.04
CA GLY A 7 4.71 -10.95 4.77
C GLY A 7 4.82 -11.26 3.27
N ALA A 8 3.70 -11.59 2.63
CA ALA A 8 3.65 -11.85 1.19
C ALA A 8 4.01 -10.61 0.35
N PHE A 9 3.63 -9.41 0.79
CA PHE A 9 4.02 -8.15 0.17
C PHE A 9 5.53 -7.92 0.26
N ILE A 10 6.13 -8.09 1.45
CA ILE A 10 7.57 -7.88 1.70
C ILE A 10 8.44 -8.81 0.83
N VAL A 11 8.07 -10.09 0.74
CA VAL A 11 8.84 -11.07 -0.05
C VAL A 11 8.43 -11.11 -1.53
N GLY A 12 7.57 -10.20 -1.99
CA GLY A 12 7.09 -10.18 -3.37
C GLY A 12 6.36 -11.46 -3.82
N PHE A 13 5.73 -12.19 -2.89
CA PHE A 13 4.94 -13.37 -3.20
C PHE A 13 3.55 -12.97 -3.70
N ALA A 14 3.07 -13.63 -4.75
CA ALA A 14 1.74 -13.40 -5.33
C ALA A 14 1.42 -11.91 -5.55
N LYS A 15 2.36 -11.13 -6.13
CA LYS A 15 2.33 -9.66 -6.26
C LYS A 15 0.99 -9.07 -6.72
N ARG A 16 0.25 -9.74 -7.60
CA ARG A 16 -1.10 -9.29 -8.02
C ARG A 16 -2.10 -9.24 -6.86
N TRP A 17 -2.01 -10.16 -5.91
CA TRP A 17 -2.88 -10.21 -4.74
C TRP A 17 -2.30 -9.47 -3.56
N SER A 18 -1.03 -9.72 -3.20
CA SER A 18 -0.41 -9.08 -2.04
C SER A 18 -0.31 -7.56 -2.22
N TYR A 19 0.18 -7.07 -3.36
CA TYR A 19 0.33 -5.63 -3.58
C TYR A 19 -1.03 -4.97 -3.79
N GLY A 20 -1.95 -5.68 -4.43
CA GLY A 20 -3.33 -5.23 -4.64
C GLY A 20 -4.09 -5.05 -3.31
N LEU A 21 -3.95 -6.00 -2.38
CA LEU A 21 -4.57 -5.89 -1.05
C LEU A 21 -3.96 -4.77 -0.23
N VAL A 22 -2.63 -4.63 -0.21
CA VAL A 22 -1.96 -3.52 0.50
C VAL A 22 -2.39 -2.17 -0.08
N LEU A 23 -2.44 -2.04 -1.41
CA LEU A 23 -2.95 -0.85 -2.08
C LEU A 23 -4.41 -0.56 -1.69
N LEU A 24 -5.28 -1.58 -1.70
CA LEU A 24 -6.68 -1.42 -1.34
C LEU A 24 -6.85 -0.98 0.12
N PHE A 25 -6.13 -1.59 1.06
CA PHE A 25 -6.18 -1.21 2.46
C PHE A 25 -5.67 0.23 2.68
N HIS A 26 -4.61 0.63 1.98
CA HIS A 26 -4.14 2.01 2.02
C HIS A 26 -5.13 2.98 1.37
N ALA A 27 -5.77 2.62 0.26
CA ALA A 27 -6.76 3.47 -0.40
C ALA A 27 -7.96 3.70 0.51
N VAL A 28 -8.51 2.62 1.08
CA VAL A 28 -9.65 2.69 1.99
C VAL A 28 -9.31 3.51 3.23
N SER A 29 -8.15 3.29 3.87
CA SER A 29 -7.76 4.02 5.07
C SER A 29 -7.44 5.50 4.80
N THR A 30 -6.85 5.82 3.64
CA THR A 30 -6.60 7.21 3.21
C THR A 30 -7.92 7.94 3.02
N LEU A 31 -8.86 7.34 2.29
CA LEU A 31 -10.14 7.99 1.98
C LEU A 31 -11.08 8.05 3.18
N SER A 32 -11.11 7.01 4.02
CA SER A 32 -11.95 7.00 5.23
C SER A 32 -11.49 7.99 6.30
N SER A 33 -10.22 8.39 6.26
CA SER A 33 -9.63 9.40 7.17
C SER A 33 -9.94 10.84 6.76
N TYR A 34 -10.88 11.08 5.84
CA TYR A 34 -11.17 12.42 5.31
C TYR A 34 -11.37 13.51 6.39
N ASN A 35 -12.13 13.18 7.45
CA ASN A 35 -12.39 14.12 8.54
C ASN A 35 -11.11 14.58 9.27
N GLN A 36 -10.04 13.78 9.26
CA GLN A 36 -8.76 14.13 9.89
C GLN A 36 -7.99 15.19 9.09
N TYR A 37 -8.26 15.33 7.79
CA TYR A 37 -7.64 16.35 6.95
C TYR A 37 -8.25 17.74 7.16
N VAL A 38 -9.54 17.78 7.46
CA VAL A 38 -10.35 19.02 7.47
C VAL A 38 -10.78 19.47 8.87
N HIS A 39 -10.34 18.78 9.93
CA HIS A 39 -10.76 19.09 11.30
C HIS A 39 -10.27 20.48 11.71
N PRO A 40 -11.15 21.49 11.89
CA PRO A 40 -10.72 22.88 12.07
C PRO A 40 -10.38 23.22 13.52
N LEU A 41 -10.78 22.37 14.48
CA LEU A 41 -10.71 22.62 15.93
C LEU A 41 -9.55 21.87 16.64
N ILE A 42 -8.82 21.02 15.91
CA ILE A 42 -7.64 20.31 16.39
C ILE A 42 -6.55 20.67 15.37
N ALA A 43 -5.33 20.95 15.81
CA ALA A 43 -4.23 21.26 14.89
C ALA A 43 -4.22 20.25 13.73
N PRO A 44 -4.09 20.70 12.46
CA PRO A 44 -4.16 19.80 11.31
C PRO A 44 -3.18 18.64 11.53
N ASN A 45 -3.71 17.42 11.56
CA ASN A 45 -2.91 16.23 11.80
C ASN A 45 -2.12 15.90 10.52
N MET A 46 -1.02 16.62 10.28
CA MET A 46 -0.15 16.49 9.11
C MET A 46 0.30 15.04 8.85
N LEU A 47 0.36 14.22 9.90
CA LEU A 47 0.68 12.79 9.81
C LEU A 47 -0.25 11.99 8.88
N PHE A 48 -1.55 12.33 8.81
CA PHE A 48 -2.47 11.62 7.90
C PHE A 48 -2.17 11.91 6.44
N PHE A 49 -1.51 13.03 6.12
CA PHE A 49 -1.10 13.31 4.74
C PHE A 49 0.02 12.37 4.27
N ALA A 50 0.77 11.73 5.17
CA ALA A 50 1.74 10.69 4.82
C ALA A 50 1.08 9.46 4.16
N ALA A 51 -0.22 9.26 4.35
CA ALA A 51 -0.98 8.21 3.67
C ALA A 51 -0.99 8.40 2.14
N TRP A 52 -0.95 9.63 1.63
CA TRP A 52 -0.98 9.92 0.19
C TRP A 52 0.30 9.50 -0.54
N PRO A 53 1.52 9.88 -0.09
CA PRO A 53 2.75 9.33 -0.65
C PRO A 53 2.82 7.81 -0.57
N MET A 54 2.37 7.21 0.54
CA MET A 54 2.34 5.76 0.69
C MET A 54 1.37 5.10 -0.30
N LEU A 55 0.20 5.69 -0.52
CA LEU A 55 -0.77 5.26 -1.53
C LEU A 55 -0.18 5.32 -2.94
N GLY A 56 0.55 6.41 -3.24
CA GLY A 56 1.28 6.57 -4.50
C GLY A 56 2.34 5.47 -4.69
N ALA A 57 3.16 5.21 -3.68
CA ALA A 57 4.16 4.14 -3.71
C ALA A 57 3.50 2.75 -3.90
N GLY A 58 2.42 2.47 -3.17
CA GLY A 58 1.65 1.24 -3.31
C GLY A 58 1.06 1.07 -4.71
N PHE A 59 0.56 2.16 -5.31
CA PHE A 59 0.06 2.16 -6.68
C PHE A 59 1.18 1.86 -7.67
N THR A 60 2.34 2.52 -7.55
CA THR A 60 3.51 2.26 -8.40
C THR A 60 3.94 0.80 -8.33
N LEU A 61 4.05 0.24 -7.11
CA LEU A 61 4.39 -1.17 -6.93
C LEU A 61 3.35 -2.10 -7.57
N TYR A 62 2.06 -1.83 -7.41
CA TYR A 62 1.01 -2.68 -7.99
C TYR A 62 0.96 -2.59 -9.52
N TYR A 63 1.08 -1.37 -10.08
CA TYR A 63 1.02 -1.10 -11.51
C TYR A 63 2.25 -1.66 -12.23
N LEU A 64 3.44 -1.46 -11.65
CA LEU A 64 4.73 -1.92 -12.19
C LEU A 64 5.23 -3.22 -11.54
N ARG A 65 4.33 -4.01 -10.95
CA ARG A 65 4.68 -5.23 -10.18
C ARG A 65 5.54 -6.23 -10.96
N ASP A 66 5.46 -6.25 -12.28
CA ASP A 66 6.28 -7.14 -13.12
C ASP A 66 7.75 -6.69 -13.20
N LEU A 67 8.02 -5.40 -13.00
CA LEU A 67 9.37 -4.82 -12.96
C LEU A 67 10.02 -4.95 -11.58
N ASP A 68 9.23 -5.17 -10.53
CA ASP A 68 9.74 -5.37 -9.19
C ASP A 68 10.44 -6.73 -9.06
N THR A 69 11.77 -6.68 -8.94
CA THR A 69 12.66 -7.85 -8.97
C THR A 69 13.52 -7.98 -7.71
N ILE A 70 13.59 -6.95 -6.87
CA ILE A 70 14.46 -6.90 -5.70
C ILE A 70 13.70 -7.53 -4.52
N TRP A 71 14.31 -8.48 -3.80
CA TRP A 71 13.70 -9.17 -2.66
C TRP A 71 12.38 -9.90 -2.96
N THR A 72 12.12 -10.22 -4.24
CA THR A 72 10.90 -10.93 -4.66
C THR A 72 11.15 -12.43 -4.81
N VAL A 73 10.20 -13.25 -4.34
CA VAL A 73 10.15 -14.69 -4.65
C VAL A 73 9.88 -14.82 -6.15
N ARG A 74 10.92 -15.15 -6.91
CA ARG A 74 10.85 -15.31 -8.36
C ARG A 74 9.90 -16.47 -8.69
N ARG A 75 8.72 -16.16 -9.20
CA ARG A 75 7.91 -17.15 -9.92
C ARG A 75 8.61 -17.41 -11.24
N LEU A 76 9.17 -18.61 -11.43
CA LEU A 76 9.56 -19.10 -12.75
C LEU A 76 8.35 -18.94 -13.66
N ARG A 77 8.41 -18.03 -14.64
CA ARG A 77 7.47 -18.08 -15.76
C ARG A 77 7.90 -19.31 -16.57
N VAL A 78 7.14 -20.39 -16.44
CA VAL A 78 7.17 -21.52 -17.40
C VAL A 78 6.51 -21.04 -18.67
#